data_AF-A0A5K0WE40-F1
#
_entry.id   AF-A0A5K0WE40-F1
#
_cell.length_a   1.000
_cell.length_b   1.000
_cell.length_c   1.000
_cell.angle_alpha   90.00
_cell.angle_beta   90.00
_cell.angle_gamma   90.00
#
_symmetry.space_group_name_H-M   'P 1'
#
loop_
_entity.id
_entity.type
_entity.pdbx_description
1 polymer ?
#
loop_
_entity_poly.entity_id
_entity_poly.type
_entity_poly.pdbx_seq_one_letter_code
_entity_poly.pdbx_strand_id
1 'polypeptide(L)' 'RKRFSERQAEQWWAENRARVYEQYNVRMVEKSSIGVGHDDASH' A
#
# COMPACT_ATOMS: atom_id res chain seq x y z
N ARG A 1 20.94 -13.04 -2.13
CA ARG A 1 19.94 -12.69 -1.09
C ARG A 1 20.61 -11.76 -0.07
N LYS A 2 20.29 -10.46 -0.09
CA LYS A 2 20.75 -9.52 0.95
C LYS A 2 19.96 -9.86 2.22
N ARG A 3 20.61 -10.45 3.22
CA ARG A 3 19.97 -10.72 4.51
C ARG A 3 20.04 -9.43 5.31
N PHE A 4 18.88 -8.87 5.66
CA PHE A 4 18.84 -7.85 6.71
C PHE A 4 19.19 -8.54 8.03
N SER A 5 20.04 -7.90 8.84
CA SER A 5 20.22 -8.33 10.22
C SER A 5 18.92 -8.11 10.99
N GLU A 6 18.78 -8.79 12.13
CA GLU A 6 17.62 -8.64 13.01
C GLU A 6 17.33 -7.17 13.35
N ARG A 7 18.38 -6.41 13.70
CA ARG A 7 18.30 -4.97 13.98
C ARG A 7 17.83 -4.14 12.78
N GLN A 8 18.18 -4.53 11.56
CA GLN A 8 17.72 -3.85 10.35
C GLN A 8 16.25 -4.17 10.05
N ALA A 9 15.82 -5.40 10.32
CA ALA A 9 14.41 -5.78 10.20
C ALA A 9 13.55 -5.07 11.25
N GLU A 10 14.03 -4.94 12.50
CA GLU A 10 13.37 -4.18 13.56
C GLU A 10 13.23 -2.70 13.21
N GLN A 11 14.31 -2.07 12.73
CA GLN A 11 14.29 -0.67 12.29
C GLN A 11 13.29 -0.46 11.14
N TRP A 12 13.34 -1.35 10.14
CA TRP A 12 12.40 -1.30 9.02
C TRP A 12 10.96 -1.46 9.50
N TRP A 13 10.71 -2.38 10.44
CA TRP A 13 9.38 -2.58 11.00
C TRP A 13 8.91 -1.35 11.77
N ALA A 14 9.74 -0.75 12.63
CA ALA A 14 9.38 0.46 13.38
C ALA A 14 8.97 1.62 12.45
N GLU A 15 9.67 1.80 11.33
CA GLU A 15 9.40 2.85 10.36
C GLU A 15 8.17 2.57 9.48
N ASN A 16 7.92 1.31 9.12
CA ASN A 16 6.92 0.95 8.11
C ASN A 16 5.62 0.39 8.71
N ARG A 17 5.58 0.09 10.02
CA ARG A 17 4.43 -0.53 10.69
C ARG A 17 3.13 0.25 10.52
N ALA A 18 3.16 1.58 10.60
CA ALA A 18 1.97 2.42 10.40
C ALA A 18 1.41 2.29 8.97
N ARG A 19 2.30 2.31 7.97
CA ARG A 19 1.94 2.21 6.54
C ARG A 19 1.42 0.81 6.20
N VAL A 20 2.04 -0.23 6.76
CA VAL A 20 1.57 -1.61 6.60
C VAL A 20 0.19 -1.79 7.23
N TYR A 21 -0.04 -1.25 8.43
CA TYR A 21 -1.36 -1.33 9.05
C TYR A 21 -2.41 -0.55 8.28
N GLU A 22 -2.07 0.59 7.67
CA GLU A 22 -2.99 1.37 6.83
C GLU A 22 -3.28 0.66 5.50
N GLN A 23 -2.24 0.15 4.83
CA GLN A 23 -2.35 -0.45 3.50
C GLN A 23 -2.94 -1.87 3.52
N TYR A 24 -2.77 -2.60 4.63
CA TYR A 24 -3.35 -3.92 4.84
C TYR A 24 -4.55 -3.91 5.81
N ASN A 25 -5.03 -2.74 6.24
CA ASN A 25 -6.38 -2.61 6.78
C ASN A 25 -7.38 -2.80 5.64
N VAL A 26 -7.60 -4.06 5.27
CA VAL A 26 -8.60 -4.52 4.29
C VAL A 26 -10.00 -4.27 4.84
N ARG A 27 -10.38 -3.00 4.89
CA ARG A 27 -11.73 -2.47 5.08
C ARG A 27 -11.89 -1.12 4.37
N MET A 28 -11.37 -1.01 3.16
CA MET A 28 -11.95 -0.14 2.14
C MET A 28 -12.00 -0.93 0.84
N VAL A 29 -12.74 -2.05 0.87
CA VAL A 29 -13.45 -2.50 -0.32
C VAL A 29 -14.57 -1.49 -0.57
N GLU A 30 -14.17 -0.31 -1.02
CA GLU A 30 -14.93 0.48 -1.98
C GLU A 30 -13.87 0.85 -3.01
N LYS A 31 -13.56 -0.03 -3.97
CA LYS A 31 -14.29 -0.08 -5.24
C LYS A 31 -14.66 1.32 -5.77
N SER A 32 -13.74 2.27 -5.72
CA SER A 32 -13.76 3.41 -6.62
C SER A 32 -12.38 3.60 -7.26
N SER A 33 -12.23 2.93 -8.41
CA SER A 33 -11.73 3.60 -9.60
C SER A 33 -10.23 3.88 -9.71
N ILE A 34 -9.35 2.98 -9.26
CA ILE A 34 -7.97 2.96 -9.80
C ILE A 34 -7.94 1.98 -10.97
N GLY A 35 -8.25 2.44 -12.18
CA GLY A 35 -8.01 1.67 -13.39
C GLY A 35 -8.95 1.92 -14.56
N VAL A 36 -8.61 2.94 -15.36
CA VAL A 36 -8.60 2.91 -16.83
C VAL A 36 -9.92 2.57 -17.57
N GLY A 37 -10.42 3.57 -18.31
CA GLY A 37 -11.41 3.42 -19.38
C GLY A 37 -11.94 4.80 -19.78
N HIS A 38 -11.19 5.50 -20.63
CA HIS A 38 -11.60 5.80 -22.00
C HIS A 38 -12.69 6.88 -22.07
N ASP A 39 -12.24 8.05 -22.53
CA ASP A 39 -12.94 9.00 -23.38
C ASP A 39 -14.47 8.97 -23.35
N ASP A 40 -15.09 10.01 -22.80
CA ASP A 40 -16.22 10.63 -23.49
C ASP A 40 -16.34 12.10 -23.09
N ALA A 41 -15.98 12.95 -24.04
CA ALA A 41 -16.43 14.32 -24.10
C ALA A 41 -17.87 14.33 -24.62
N SER A 42 -18.86 14.71 -23.80
CA SER A 42 -20.15 15.29 -24.24
C SER A 42 -21.08 15.54 -23.05
N HIS A 43 -21.34 16.81 -22.70
CA HIS A 43 -22.62 17.52 -22.92
C HIS A 43 -22.54 18.92 -22.29
#